data_AF-A0A165FHS1-F1
#
_entry.id   AF-A0A165FHS1-F1
#
_cell.length_a   1.000
_cell.length_b   1.000
_cell.length_c   1.000
_cell.angle_alpha   90.00
_cell.angle_beta   90.00
_cell.angle_gamma   90.00
#
_symmetry.space_group_name_H-M   'P 1'
#
loop_
_entity.id
_entity.type
_entity.pdbx_description
1 polymer ?
#
loop_
_entity_poly.entity_id
_entity_poly.type
_entity_poly.pdbx_seq_one_letter_code
_entity_poly.pdbx_strand_id
1 'polypeptide(L)'
;QQDNVRHDPVAVPTHASPFADEATETLFFNALAAVREDGLLPAGYGVRVGEDVDAYENEEAIRLGCRGTKELIITLPKYIWQPRAELWAQGLHLITYLLYDNA
;
A
#
# COMPACT_ATOMS: atom_id res chain seq x y z
N GLN A 1 -31.57 13.53 13.39
CA GLN A 1 -31.17 12.35 12.62
C GLN A 1 -30.66 12.88 11.28
N GLN A 2 -29.45 12.55 10.86
CA GLN A 2 -28.90 12.95 9.56
C GLN A 2 -29.23 11.86 8.54
N ASP A 3 -29.72 12.26 7.38
CA ASP A 3 -30.08 11.36 6.28
C ASP A 3 -28.86 10.53 5.86
N ASN A 4 -29.03 9.20 5.90
CA ASN A 4 -28.02 8.27 5.42
C ASN A 4 -27.71 8.58 3.95
N VAL A 5 -26.44 8.89 3.65
CA VAL A 5 -25.95 9.12 2.28
C VAL A 5 -26.17 7.84 1.47
N ARG A 6 -27.28 7.78 0.72
CA ARG A 6 -27.56 6.74 -0.28
C ARG A 6 -26.95 7.19 -1.60
N HIS A 7 -25.67 6.89 -1.80
CA HIS A 7 -25.11 6.90 -3.15
C HIS A 7 -25.35 5.52 -3.76
N ASP A 8 -25.67 5.49 -5.06
CA ASP A 8 -25.70 4.24 -5.79
C ASP A 8 -24.31 3.57 -5.68
N PRO A 9 -24.25 2.23 -5.49
CA PRO A 9 -22.98 1.53 -5.43
C PRO A 9 -22.14 1.87 -6.66
N VAL A 10 -20.90 2.28 -6.45
CA VAL A 10 -19.95 2.42 -7.56
C VAL A 10 -19.87 1.06 -8.24
N ALA A 11 -20.03 1.03 -9.56
CA ALA A 11 -19.86 -0.19 -10.34
C ALA A 11 -18.39 -0.64 -10.22
N VAL A 12 -18.12 -1.52 -9.26
CA VAL A 12 -16.81 -2.09 -9.06
C VAL A 12 -16.56 -3.00 -10.27
N PRO A 13 -15.43 -2.85 -10.99
CA PRO A 13 -15.05 -3.78 -12.03
C PRO A 13 -15.13 -5.21 -11.50
N THR A 14 -15.81 -6.09 -12.23
CA THR A 14 -15.89 -7.52 -11.91
C THR A 14 -14.47 -8.02 -11.69
N HIS A 15 -14.20 -8.55 -10.50
CA HIS A 15 -12.89 -8.94 -9.97
C HIS A 15 -12.03 -9.65 -11.04
N ALA A 16 -11.26 -8.88 -11.81
CA ALA A 16 -10.32 -9.41 -12.78
C ALA A 16 -8.97 -9.42 -12.08
N SER A 17 -8.36 -10.59 -12.02
CA SER A 17 -6.95 -10.69 -11.64
C SER A 17 -6.15 -9.72 -12.52
N PRO A 18 -5.20 -8.97 -11.96
CA PRO A 18 -4.32 -8.15 -12.77
C PRO A 18 -3.41 -9.01 -13.67
N PHE A 19 -3.31 -10.32 -13.42
CA PHE A 19 -2.52 -11.26 -14.20
C PHE A 19 -3.34 -11.86 -15.35
N ALA A 20 -2.74 -11.92 -16.54
CA ALA A 20 -3.35 -12.52 -17.72
C ALA A 20 -3.48 -14.06 -17.61
N ASP A 21 -2.55 -14.70 -16.91
CA ASP A 21 -2.50 -16.14 -16.68
C ASP A 21 -1.73 -16.50 -15.39
N GLU A 22 -1.85 -17.76 -14.98
CA GLU A 22 -1.20 -18.32 -13.77
C GLU A 22 0.34 -18.30 -13.85
N ALA A 23 0.91 -18.37 -15.07
CA ALA A 23 2.35 -18.32 -15.25
C ALA A 23 2.90 -16.92 -14.94
N THR A 24 2.20 -15.87 -15.36
CA THR A 24 2.52 -14.47 -15.07
C THR A 24 2.36 -14.16 -13.58
N GLU A 25 1.31 -14.69 -12.95
CA GLU A 25 1.12 -14.59 -11.51
C GLU A 25 2.25 -15.28 -10.72
N THR A 26 2.62 -16.50 -11.12
CA THR A 26 3.73 -17.23 -10.52
C THR A 26 5.05 -16.49 -10.70
N LEU A 27 5.30 -15.92 -11.90
CA LEU A 27 6.47 -15.09 -12.17
C LEU A 27 6.52 -13.86 -11.25
N PHE A 28 5.40 -13.16 -11.06
CA PHE A 28 5.31 -12.02 -10.17
C PHE A 28 5.66 -12.40 -8.72
N PHE A 29 5.06 -13.44 -8.16
CA PHE A 29 5.31 -13.82 -6.77
C PHE A 29 6.74 -14.32 -6.55
N ASN A 30 7.33 -15.03 -7.53
CA ASN A 30 8.74 -15.44 -7.48
C ASN A 30 9.68 -14.23 -7.53
N ALA A 31 9.42 -13.27 -8.42
CA ALA A 31 10.20 -12.05 -8.52
C ALA A 31 10.08 -11.18 -7.25
N LEU A 32 8.88 -11.08 -6.67
CA LEU A 32 8.64 -10.35 -5.43
C LEU A 32 9.38 -10.99 -4.25
N ALA A 33 9.41 -12.32 -4.17
CA ALA A 33 10.18 -13.04 -3.16
C ALA A 33 11.69 -12.72 -3.28
N ALA A 34 12.25 -12.78 -4.48
CA ALA A 34 13.65 -12.47 -4.72
C ALA A 34 14.01 -11.01 -4.38
N VAL A 35 13.22 -10.04 -4.86
CA VAL A 35 13.41 -8.60 -4.57
C VAL A 35 13.32 -8.31 -3.07
N ARG A 36 12.41 -9.00 -2.37
CA ARG A 36 12.28 -8.89 -0.92
C ARG A 36 13.48 -9.47 -0.17
N GLU A 37 13.99 -10.62 -0.60
CA GLU A 37 15.19 -11.24 -0.01
C GLU A 37 16.44 -10.38 -0.23
N ASP A 38 16.56 -9.76 -1.42
CA ASP A 38 17.66 -8.87 -1.78
C ASP A 38 17.57 -7.47 -1.13
N GLY A 39 16.43 -7.14 -0.52
CA GLY A 39 16.21 -5.82 0.09
C GLY A 39 16.19 -4.67 -0.91
N LEU A 40 15.87 -4.94 -2.18
CA LEU A 40 15.87 -3.93 -3.23
C LEU A 40 14.65 -3.02 -3.08
N LEU A 41 14.89 -1.72 -2.90
CA LEU A 41 13.83 -0.72 -2.81
C LEU A 41 13.73 0.05 -4.14
N PRO A 42 12.57 0.10 -4.81
CA PRO A 42 12.40 0.88 -6.04
C PRO A 42 12.34 2.39 -5.75
N ALA A 43 12.70 3.21 -6.75
CA ALA A 43 12.71 4.67 -6.64
C ALA A 43 11.33 5.26 -6.90
N GLY A 44 11.06 6.45 -6.35
CA GLY A 44 9.84 7.21 -6.62
C GLY A 44 8.61 6.77 -5.84
N TYR A 45 8.79 5.89 -4.84
CA TYR A 45 7.71 5.39 -3.98
C TYR A 45 7.77 5.92 -2.54
N GLY A 46 8.76 6.77 -2.21
CA GLY A 46 8.88 7.35 -0.86
C GLY A 46 9.46 6.40 0.18
N VAL A 47 9.98 5.23 -0.25
CA VAL A 47 10.53 4.20 0.66
C VAL A 47 12.05 4.23 0.77
N ARG A 48 12.74 4.90 -0.17
CA ARG A 48 14.20 5.07 -0.10
C ARG A 48 14.57 6.21 0.83
N VAL A 49 15.75 6.11 1.43
CA VAL A 49 16.33 7.20 2.23
C VAL A 49 16.45 8.46 1.36
N GLY A 50 15.78 9.53 1.77
CA GLY A 50 15.75 10.81 1.06
C GLY A 50 14.59 11.00 0.08
N GLU A 51 13.74 10.00 -0.14
CA GLU A 51 12.47 10.16 -0.88
C GLU A 51 11.29 10.49 0.05
N ASP A 52 11.48 10.32 1.35
CA ASP A 52 10.48 10.60 2.37
C ASP A 52 10.31 12.12 2.54
N VAL A 53 9.23 12.67 1.96
CA VAL A 53 8.95 14.12 1.94
C VAL A 53 8.51 14.62 3.31
N ASP A 54 7.74 13.80 4.03
CA ASP A 54 7.18 14.08 5.35
C ASP A 54 7.32 12.81 6.19
N ALA A 55 8.47 12.65 6.86
CA ALA A 55 8.77 11.46 7.63
C ALA A 55 7.57 11.02 8.49
N TYR A 56 7.13 9.77 8.31
CA TYR A 56 5.97 9.24 9.02
C TYR A 56 6.07 9.52 10.53
N GLU A 57 5.04 10.16 11.07
CA GLU A 57 4.96 10.41 12.50
C GLU A 57 4.97 9.07 13.26
N ASN A 58 5.69 9.02 14.38
CA ASN A 58 5.74 7.82 15.22
C ASN A 58 4.50 7.66 16.11
N GLU A 59 3.56 8.60 16.01
CA GLU A 59 2.34 8.66 16.80
C GLU A 59 1.22 9.24 15.94
N GLU A 60 0.01 8.74 16.12
CA GLU A 60 -1.19 9.28 15.48
C GLU A 60 -2.28 9.48 16.53
N ALA A 61 -2.90 10.66 16.55
CA ALA A 61 -3.99 10.97 17.44
C ALA A 61 -5.34 10.63 16.77
N ILE A 62 -5.97 9.54 17.19
CA ILE A 62 -7.32 9.18 16.75
C ILE A 62 -8.35 9.86 17.66
N ARG A 63 -9.20 10.70 17.06
CA ARG A 63 -10.33 11.32 17.77
C ARG A 63 -11.45 10.30 17.98
N LEU A 64 -11.88 10.16 19.24
CA LEU A 64 -12.89 9.23 19.71
C LEU A 64 -14.17 9.94 20.19
N GLY A 65 -15.29 9.25 20.02
CA GLY A 65 -16.62 9.64 20.48
C GLY A 65 -17.41 10.49 19.47
N CYS A 66 -18.73 10.61 19.67
CA CYS A 66 -19.64 11.30 18.74
C CYS A 66 -19.33 12.80 18.51
N ARG A 67 -18.47 13.41 19.33
CA ARG A 67 -18.04 14.81 19.20
C ARG A 67 -16.52 14.98 19.04
N GLY A 68 -15.76 13.88 18.96
CA GLY A 68 -14.30 13.90 18.77
C GLY A 68 -13.51 14.57 19.90
N THR A 69 -14.08 14.68 21.10
CA THR A 69 -13.48 15.41 22.23
C THR A 69 -12.43 14.60 23.01
N LYS A 70 -12.33 13.29 22.75
CA LYS A 70 -11.31 12.43 23.35
C LYS A 70 -10.31 12.07 22.26
N GLU A 71 -9.02 12.14 22.56
CA GLU A 71 -7.97 11.68 21.65
C GLU A 71 -7.32 10.44 22.22
N LEU A 72 -7.16 9.43 21.37
CA LEU A 72 -6.38 8.23 21.62
C LEU A 72 -5.10 8.36 20.81
N ILE A 73 -3.97 8.48 21.50
CA ILE A 73 -2.66 8.48 20.87
C ILE A 73 -2.26 7.03 20.63
N ILE A 74 -1.98 6.71 19.37
CA ILE A 74 -1.51 5.40 18.93
C ILE A 74 -0.08 5.56 18.47
N THR A 75 0.83 4.78 19.05
CA THR A 75 2.19 4.69 18.53
C THR A 75 2.18 3.98 17.17
N LEU A 76 2.93 4.50 16.21
CA LEU A 76 3.18 3.94 14.88
C LEU A 76 4.65 3.51 14.77
N PRO A 77 5.04 2.35 15.36
CA PRO A 77 6.44 1.98 15.37
C PRO A 77 6.95 1.67 13.96
N LYS A 78 8.08 2.28 13.60
CA LYS A 78 8.73 2.12 12.31
C LYS A 78 8.92 0.66 11.89
N TYR A 79 9.34 -0.20 12.82
CA TYR A 79 9.55 -1.62 12.55
C TYR A 79 8.27 -2.39 12.15
N ILE A 80 7.08 -1.82 12.36
CA ILE A 80 5.80 -2.42 11.95
C ILE A 80 5.38 -1.93 10.57
N TRP A 81 5.35 -0.61 10.35
CA TRP A 81 4.79 -0.04 9.14
C TRP A 81 5.79 -0.03 7.98
N GLN A 82 7.07 0.19 8.25
CA GLN A 82 8.08 0.34 7.21
C GLN A 82 8.21 -0.91 6.33
N PRO A 83 8.31 -2.14 6.88
CA PRO A 83 8.39 -3.34 6.03
C PRO A 83 7.16 -3.52 5.13
N ARG A 84 6.00 -2.99 5.53
CA ARG A 84 4.77 -3.05 4.72
C ARG A 84 4.79 -2.04 3.59
N ALA A 85 5.28 -0.82 3.85
CA ALA A 85 5.47 0.20 2.83
C ALA A 85 6.50 -0.25 1.78
N GLU A 86 7.61 -0.83 2.23
CA GLU A 86 8.64 -1.40 1.35
C GLU A 86 8.07 -2.52 0.47
N LEU A 87 7.34 -3.48 1.07
CA LEU A 87 6.70 -4.58 0.33
C LEU A 87 5.67 -4.06 -0.68
N TRP A 88 4.88 -3.06 -0.31
CA TRP A 88 3.93 -2.42 -1.22
C TRP A 88 4.65 -1.79 -2.41
N ALA A 89 5.72 -1.03 -2.17
CA ALA A 89 6.50 -0.39 -3.22
C ALA A 89 7.13 -1.42 -4.17
N GLN A 90 7.73 -2.49 -3.63
CA GLN A 90 8.28 -3.60 -4.40
C GLN A 90 7.21 -4.27 -5.29
N GLY A 91 6.06 -4.62 -4.71
CA GLY A 91 4.97 -5.24 -5.44
C GLY A 91 4.40 -4.34 -6.53
N LEU A 92 4.15 -3.06 -6.21
CA LEU A 92 3.61 -2.10 -7.18
C LEU A 92 4.59 -1.83 -8.33
N HIS A 93 5.89 -1.73 -8.04
CA HIS A 93 6.91 -1.57 -9.06
C HIS A 93 6.95 -2.77 -10.02
N LEU A 94 7.00 -3.99 -9.47
CA LEU A 94 7.06 -5.21 -10.27
C LEU A 94 5.81 -5.41 -11.11
N ILE A 95 4.61 -5.19 -10.56
CA ILE A 95 3.38 -5.37 -11.33
C ILE A 95 3.24 -4.32 -12.42
N THR A 96 3.69 -3.08 -12.18
CA THR A 96 3.71 -2.03 -13.20
C THR A 96 4.68 -2.41 -14.33
N TYR A 97 5.88 -2.87 -13.98
CA TYR A 97 6.87 -3.32 -14.95
C TYR A 97 6.36 -4.52 -15.78
N LEU A 98 5.72 -5.50 -15.15
CA LEU A 98 5.17 -6.68 -15.83
C LEU A 98 4.02 -6.32 -16.77
N LEU A 99 3.14 -5.40 -16.38
CA LEU A 99 1.93 -5.07 -17.16
C LEU A 99 2.16 -4.01 -18.24
N TYR A 100 3.10 -3.10 -18.06
CA TYR A 100 3.23 -1.92 -18.93
C TYR A 100 4.60 -1.77 -19.60
N ASP A 101 5.69 -2.28 -19.03
CA ASP A 101 7.05 -2.12 -19.60
C ASP A 101 7.53 -3.32 -20.43
N ASN A 102 6.81 -4.46 -20.40
CA ASN A 102 7.07 -5.63 -21.24
C ASN A 102 6.10 -5.77 -22.44
N ALA A 103 5.34 -4.72 -22.77
CA ALA A 103 4.40 -4.68 -23.89
C ALA A 103 4.97 -4.01 -25.15
#